data_AF-A0A8T2HPP8-F1
#
_entry.id   AF-A0A8T2HPP8-F1
#
_cell.length_a   1.000
_cell.length_b   1.000
_cell.length_c   1.000
_cell.angle_alpha   90.00
_cell.angle_beta   90.00
_cell.angle_gamma   90.00
#
_symmetry.space_group_name_H-M   'P 1'
#
loop_
_entity.id
_entity.type
_entity.pdbx_description
1 polymer ?
#
loop_
_entity_poly.entity_id
_entity_poly.type
_entity_poly.pdbx_seq_one_letter_code
_entity_poly.pdbx_strand_id
1 'polypeptide(L)'
;MARKKIREYDSKRLLKTHIARMAGLQLPINVAQVKENTNFAELIAANPWLTQTKLVVKPDCLFGKRGKHDLVGLNLDYIGAEAFIKARMNKIVDMDGIVGHIDTFIIEPFVPHSTEYYLCLQTERTSIKLSFSDHGGMDIEENWDRVRSVEIPTGAIPDAARLAPLISTLQLEIRPAIEKFIQATFAVFEDLDFTLIEMNPFTLDSAGAPFPLDCRGELDDTASFKSAKKMGRHRISVTFWPYHVITRSLRPLLG
;
A
#
# COMPACT_ATOMS: atom_id res chain seq x y z
N MET A 1 13.14 -14.88 -9.17
CA MET A 1 12.06 -13.89 -9.37
C MET A 1 12.66 -12.52 -9.17
N ALA A 2 12.57 -11.64 -10.18
CA ALA A 2 13.05 -10.27 -10.04
C ALA A 2 11.93 -9.44 -9.39
N ARG A 3 12.08 -9.13 -8.10
CA ARG A 3 11.05 -8.41 -7.35
C ARG A 3 11.14 -6.91 -7.62
N LYS A 4 10.01 -6.29 -7.95
CA LYS A 4 9.93 -4.87 -8.24
C LYS A 4 8.85 -4.22 -7.38
N LYS A 5 9.28 -3.29 -6.53
CA LYS A 5 8.37 -2.46 -5.73
C LYS A 5 7.54 -1.57 -6.63
N ILE A 6 6.27 -1.44 -6.29
CA ILE A 6 5.33 -0.53 -6.95
C ILE A 6 4.81 0.49 -5.95
N ARG A 7 4.41 1.65 -6.46
CA ARG A 7 3.88 2.74 -5.65
C ARG A 7 2.57 2.32 -5.00
N GLU A 8 2.28 2.88 -3.84
CA GLU A 8 1.06 2.56 -3.11
C GLU A 8 -0.19 2.88 -3.95
N TYR A 9 -0.14 3.98 -4.71
CA TYR A 9 -1.17 4.33 -5.67
C TYR A 9 -1.45 3.20 -6.67
N ASP A 10 -0.38 2.58 -7.22
CA ASP A 10 -0.49 1.49 -8.18
C ASP A 10 -1.03 0.22 -7.49
N SER A 11 -0.50 -0.13 -6.31
CA SER A 11 -0.99 -1.26 -5.50
C SER A 11 -2.50 -1.17 -5.24
N LYS A 12 -2.97 -0.02 -4.76
CA LYS A 12 -4.38 0.20 -4.42
C LYS A 12 -5.29 0.19 -5.64
N ARG A 13 -4.86 0.78 -6.76
CA ARG A 13 -5.61 0.72 -8.02
C ARG A 13 -5.72 -0.69 -8.58
N LEU A 14 -4.62 -1.42 -8.64
CA LEU A 14 -4.60 -2.82 -9.10
C LEU A 14 -5.50 -3.68 -8.21
N LEU A 15 -5.38 -3.55 -6.89
CA LEU A 15 -6.21 -4.27 -5.94
C LEU A 15 -7.70 -3.98 -6.17
N LYS A 16 -8.11 -2.71 -6.18
CA LYS A 16 -9.52 -2.30 -6.40
C LYS A 16 -10.08 -2.86 -7.70
N THR A 17 -9.38 -2.64 -8.81
CA THR A 17 -9.86 -3.02 -10.14
C THR A 17 -9.95 -4.54 -10.28
N HIS A 18 -8.97 -5.29 -9.79
CA HIS A 18 -8.92 -6.73 -9.98
C HIS A 18 -9.82 -7.48 -8.98
N ILE A 19 -9.96 -7.02 -7.73
CA ILE A 19 -10.92 -7.60 -6.80
C ILE A 19 -12.36 -7.42 -7.30
N ALA A 20 -12.70 -6.24 -7.83
CA ALA A 20 -14.00 -6.01 -8.45
C ALA A 20 -14.24 -6.95 -9.64
N ARG A 21 -13.25 -7.11 -10.52
CA ARG A 21 -13.33 -7.99 -11.70
C ARG A 21 -13.44 -9.47 -11.36
N MET A 22 -12.70 -9.93 -10.34
CA MET A 22 -12.52 -11.36 -10.06
C MET A 22 -13.47 -11.90 -8.99
N ALA A 23 -13.81 -11.07 -7.99
CA ALA A 23 -14.62 -11.49 -6.84
C ALA A 23 -15.96 -10.72 -6.73
N GLY A 24 -16.23 -9.77 -7.64
CA GLY A 24 -17.41 -8.90 -7.58
C GLY A 24 -17.47 -8.02 -6.33
N LEU A 25 -16.36 -7.93 -5.58
CA LEU A 25 -16.27 -7.17 -4.34
C LEU A 25 -15.84 -5.74 -4.66
N GLN A 26 -16.67 -4.77 -4.29
CA GLN A 26 -16.33 -3.35 -4.44
C GLN A 26 -15.56 -2.89 -3.21
N LEU A 27 -14.32 -2.47 -3.41
CA LEU A 27 -13.54 -1.86 -2.35
C LEU A 27 -13.73 -0.34 -2.37
N PRO A 28 -13.97 0.28 -1.20
CA PRO A 28 -14.14 1.74 -1.05
C PRO A 28 -12.82 2.54 -1.24
N ILE A 29 -11.90 2.05 -2.06
CA ILE A 29 -10.60 2.65 -2.31
C ILE A 29 -10.76 3.81 -3.29
N ASN A 30 -10.51 5.04 -2.85
CA ASN A 30 -10.33 6.18 -3.73
C ASN A 30 -8.93 6.73 -3.54
N VAL A 31 -8.19 6.85 -4.64
CA VAL A 31 -6.79 7.29 -4.62
C VAL A 31 -6.54 8.25 -5.76
N ALA A 32 -5.90 9.37 -5.46
CA ALA A 32 -5.39 10.32 -6.43
C ALA A 32 -3.87 10.48 -6.23
N GLN A 33 -3.12 10.59 -7.32
CA GLN A 33 -1.67 10.82 -7.26
C GLN A 33 -1.37 12.24 -7.70
N VAL A 34 -0.49 12.90 -6.96
CA VAL A 34 0.00 14.25 -7.26
C VAL A 34 1.50 14.18 -7.49
N LYS A 35 1.95 14.70 -8.62
CA LYS A 35 3.36 14.89 -8.99
C LYS A 35 3.65 16.38 -9.12
N GLU A 36 4.90 16.74 -9.32
CA GLU A 36 5.34 18.13 -9.48
C GLU A 36 4.54 18.93 -10.53
N ASN A 37 4.20 18.29 -11.65
CA ASN A 37 3.48 18.94 -12.76
C ASN A 37 1.96 18.70 -12.75
N THR A 38 1.39 18.20 -11.65
CA THR A 38 -0.05 17.96 -11.57
C THR A 38 -0.83 19.27 -11.57
N ASN A 39 -1.76 19.41 -12.52
CA ASN A 39 -2.75 20.47 -12.50
C ASN A 39 -3.87 20.13 -11.50
N PHE A 40 -3.94 20.88 -10.40
CA PHE A 40 -4.93 20.66 -9.33
C PHE A 40 -6.39 20.83 -9.81
N ALA A 41 -6.66 21.71 -10.78
CA ALA A 41 -8.02 21.86 -11.31
C ALA A 41 -8.47 20.59 -12.09
N GLU A 42 -7.57 20.02 -12.89
CA GLU A 42 -7.82 18.76 -13.59
C GLU A 42 -7.91 17.57 -12.62
N LEU A 43 -7.10 17.59 -11.56
CA LEU A 43 -7.13 16.57 -10.51
C LEU A 43 -8.51 16.48 -9.84
N ILE A 44 -9.09 17.63 -9.46
CA ILE A 44 -10.45 17.71 -8.88
C ILE A 44 -11.49 17.25 -9.90
N ALA A 45 -11.40 17.72 -11.15
CA ALA A 45 -12.36 17.35 -12.19
C ALA A 45 -12.39 15.83 -12.42
N ALA A 46 -11.22 15.17 -12.39
CA ALA A 46 -11.11 13.72 -12.49
C ALA A 46 -11.47 12.98 -11.19
N ASN A 47 -11.41 13.65 -10.03
CA ASN A 47 -11.63 13.06 -8.72
C ASN A 47 -12.55 13.96 -7.85
N PRO A 48 -13.85 14.10 -8.17
CA PRO A 48 -14.75 15.02 -7.45
C PRO A 48 -14.88 14.72 -5.96
N TRP A 49 -14.61 13.48 -5.54
CA TRP A 49 -14.64 13.07 -4.13
C TRP A 49 -13.60 13.82 -3.26
N LEU A 50 -12.55 14.39 -3.87
CA LEU A 50 -11.50 15.15 -3.15
C LEU A 50 -12.05 16.33 -2.36
N THR A 51 -13.16 16.94 -2.80
CA THR A 51 -13.78 18.09 -2.11
C THR A 51 -14.98 17.69 -1.24
N GLN A 52 -15.31 16.40 -1.18
CA GLN A 52 -16.53 15.89 -0.52
C GLN A 52 -16.26 15.20 0.81
N THR A 53 -14.99 14.89 1.11
CA THR A 53 -14.59 14.17 2.31
C THR A 53 -13.34 14.78 2.91
N LYS A 54 -13.04 14.39 4.15
CA LYS A 54 -11.74 14.63 4.76
C LYS A 54 -10.70 13.71 4.14
N LEU A 55 -9.46 14.16 4.10
CA LEU A 55 -8.40 13.58 3.31
C LEU A 55 -7.21 13.18 4.19
N VAL A 56 -6.51 12.16 3.72
CA VAL A 56 -5.16 11.80 4.12
C VAL A 56 -4.23 12.08 2.95
N VAL A 57 -3.10 12.69 3.24
CA VAL A 57 -2.04 12.96 2.25
C VAL A 57 -0.74 12.38 2.75
N LYS A 58 -0.06 11.62 1.90
CA LYS A 58 1.26 11.04 2.22
C LYS A 58 2.17 10.97 1.00
N PRO A 59 3.50 11.06 1.15
CA PRO A 59 4.44 10.76 0.11
C PRO A 59 4.28 9.32 -0.41
N ASP A 60 4.35 9.18 -1.73
CA ASP A 60 4.27 7.91 -2.45
C ASP A 60 5.57 7.64 -3.20
N CYS A 61 6.64 7.55 -2.42
CA CYS A 61 8.03 7.55 -2.88
C CYS A 61 8.79 6.25 -2.52
N LEU A 62 8.08 5.15 -2.22
CA LEU A 62 8.66 3.82 -1.97
C LEU A 62 9.64 3.70 -0.77
N PHE A 63 9.62 4.65 0.17
CA PHE A 63 10.31 4.55 1.45
C PHE A 63 9.31 4.29 2.59
N GLY A 64 9.75 3.56 3.61
CA GLY A 64 8.95 3.21 4.80
C GLY A 64 8.92 4.33 5.86
N LYS A 65 8.29 4.06 7.01
CA LYS A 65 8.32 4.91 8.23
C LYS A 65 7.80 6.35 8.08
N ARG A 66 6.88 6.60 7.14
CA ARG A 66 6.30 7.94 6.86
C ARG A 66 5.67 8.63 8.09
N GLY A 67 5.05 7.86 8.98
CA GLY A 67 4.41 8.40 10.20
C GLY A 67 5.40 8.99 11.21
N LYS A 68 6.68 8.60 11.17
CA LYS A 68 7.71 9.06 12.12
C LYS A 68 8.34 10.42 11.75
N HIS A 69 8.03 10.95 10.57
CA HIS A 69 8.70 12.15 10.01
C HIS A 69 7.73 13.32 9.69
N ASP A 70 6.52 13.34 10.25
CA ASP A 70 5.50 14.37 9.95
C ASP A 70 5.19 14.52 8.44
N LEU A 71 5.24 13.38 7.74
CA LEU A 71 4.96 13.27 6.32
C LEU A 71 3.55 12.76 6.03
N VAL A 72 2.70 12.64 7.05
CA VAL A 72 1.31 12.22 6.88
C VAL A 72 0.39 13.34 7.33
N GLY A 73 -0.29 13.97 6.39
CA GLY A 73 -1.35 14.92 6.67
C GLY A 73 -2.66 14.18 6.90
N LEU A 74 -3.20 14.25 8.12
CA LEU A 74 -4.43 13.55 8.51
C LEU A 74 -5.60 14.53 8.64
N ASN A 75 -6.81 14.07 8.31
CA ASN A 75 -8.07 14.79 8.49
C ASN A 75 -8.09 16.21 7.87
N LEU A 76 -7.46 16.36 6.71
CA LEU A 76 -7.39 17.63 5.98
C LEU A 76 -8.64 17.80 5.10
N ASP A 77 -9.05 19.04 4.81
CA ASP A 77 -9.89 19.28 3.64
C ASP A 77 -9.00 19.42 2.38
N TYR A 78 -9.63 19.62 1.22
CA TYR A 78 -8.91 19.75 -0.04
C TYR A 78 -7.88 20.90 -0.04
N ILE A 79 -8.24 22.06 0.51
CA ILE A 79 -7.35 23.23 0.56
C ILE A 79 -6.15 22.94 1.45
N GLY A 80 -6.37 22.34 2.62
CA GLY A 80 -5.34 21.89 3.53
C GLY A 80 -4.43 20.83 2.92
N ALA A 81 -5.00 19.86 2.17
CA ALA A 81 -4.25 18.85 1.44
C ALA A 81 -3.34 19.46 0.35
N GLU A 82 -3.87 20.38 -0.46
CA GLU A 82 -3.09 21.09 -1.48
C GLU A 82 -1.94 21.91 -0.85
N ALA A 83 -2.23 22.64 0.23
CA ALA A 83 -1.21 23.39 0.97
C ALA A 83 -0.13 22.47 1.57
N PHE A 84 -0.53 21.34 2.14
CA PHE A 84 0.37 20.33 2.68
C PHE A 84 1.33 19.79 1.62
N ILE A 85 0.82 19.48 0.43
CA ILE A 85 1.60 18.99 -0.71
C ILE A 85 2.57 20.06 -1.19
N LYS A 86 2.09 21.29 -1.48
CA LYS A 86 2.94 22.38 -1.96
C LYS A 86 4.07 22.70 -0.99
N ALA A 87 3.81 22.63 0.30
CA ALA A 87 4.82 22.87 1.33
C ALA A 87 5.88 21.76 1.43
N ARG A 88 5.66 20.57 0.86
CA ARG A 88 6.57 19.41 0.98
C ARG A 88 7.11 18.90 -0.36
N MET A 89 6.50 19.26 -1.49
CA MET A 89 6.99 18.94 -2.83
C MET A 89 8.44 19.41 -3.01
N ASN A 90 9.26 18.57 -3.61
CA ASN A 90 10.70 18.76 -3.86
C ASN A 90 11.58 18.95 -2.60
N LYS A 91 11.04 18.86 -1.39
CA LYS A 91 11.87 18.86 -0.18
C LYS A 91 12.74 17.62 -0.14
N ILE A 92 14.00 17.81 0.25
CA ILE A 92 14.93 16.73 0.52
C ILE A 92 14.61 16.17 1.91
N VAL A 93 14.46 14.86 2.00
CA VAL A 93 14.31 14.13 3.26
C VAL A 93 15.41 13.08 3.38
N ASP A 94 15.87 12.90 4.60
CA ASP A 94 16.76 11.80 4.99
C ASP A 94 15.93 10.76 5.74
N MET A 95 15.85 9.56 5.18
CA MET A 95 15.14 8.41 5.72
C MET A 95 16.16 7.34 6.11
N ASP A 96 16.67 7.40 7.33
CA ASP A 96 17.67 6.47 7.87
C ASP A 96 18.91 6.31 6.96
N GLY A 97 19.45 7.43 6.44
CA GLY A 97 20.62 7.47 5.57
C GLY A 97 20.32 7.43 4.07
N ILE A 98 19.04 7.32 3.70
CA ILE A 98 18.58 7.40 2.31
C ILE A 98 18.04 8.81 2.05
N VAL A 99 18.81 9.60 1.30
CA VAL A 99 18.48 10.99 0.98
C VAL A 99 17.85 11.11 -0.42
N GLY A 100 16.73 11.82 -0.52
CA GLY A 100 16.17 12.22 -1.82
C GLY A 100 14.95 13.15 -1.70
N HIS A 101 14.42 13.57 -2.85
CA HIS A 101 13.29 14.50 -2.91
C HIS A 101 11.95 13.79 -2.82
N ILE A 102 10.98 14.45 -2.19
CA ILE A 102 9.58 14.05 -2.31
C ILE A 102 9.01 14.64 -3.60
N ASP A 103 8.85 13.81 -4.63
CA ASP A 103 8.32 14.21 -5.95
C ASP A 103 6.86 13.80 -6.20
N THR A 104 6.33 12.95 -5.32
CA THR A 104 5.02 12.30 -5.50
C THR A 104 4.30 12.15 -4.17
N PHE A 105 3.02 12.50 -4.18
CA PHE A 105 2.08 12.25 -3.10
C PHE A 105 0.91 11.40 -3.58
N ILE A 106 0.29 10.70 -2.63
CA ILE A 106 -1.01 10.07 -2.77
C ILE A 106 -1.99 10.76 -1.82
N ILE A 107 -3.20 11.01 -2.31
CA ILE A 107 -4.34 11.54 -1.57
C ILE A 107 -5.41 10.46 -1.49
N GLU A 108 -5.98 10.28 -0.31
CA GLU A 108 -7.00 9.27 0.00
C GLU A 108 -8.07 9.84 0.93
N PRO A 109 -9.29 9.28 0.97
CA PRO A 109 -10.26 9.60 2.01
C PRO A 109 -9.71 9.26 3.40
N PHE A 110 -9.94 10.16 4.35
CA PHE A 110 -9.79 9.86 5.77
C PHE A 110 -10.96 8.99 6.23
N VAL A 111 -10.65 7.85 6.81
CA VAL A 111 -11.63 6.92 7.37
C VAL A 111 -11.46 6.93 8.88
N PRO A 112 -12.43 7.41 9.66
CA PRO A 112 -12.42 7.21 11.11
C PRO A 112 -12.49 5.72 11.44
N HIS A 113 -11.56 5.22 12.25
CA HIS A 113 -11.50 3.81 12.65
C HIS A 113 -10.90 3.66 14.04
N SER A 114 -11.23 2.55 14.71
CA SER A 114 -10.70 2.18 16.03
C SER A 114 -9.85 0.91 15.99
N THR A 115 -9.92 0.15 14.90
CA THR A 115 -9.29 -1.17 14.79
C THR A 115 -8.46 -1.21 13.52
N GLU A 116 -7.20 -1.59 13.67
CA GLU A 116 -6.26 -1.75 12.57
C GLU A 116 -5.86 -3.22 12.46
N TYR A 117 -5.96 -3.77 11.26
CA TYR A 117 -5.59 -5.13 10.92
C TYR A 117 -4.32 -5.14 10.08
N TYR A 118 -3.60 -6.24 10.16
CA TYR A 118 -2.45 -6.55 9.33
C TYR A 118 -2.78 -7.69 8.37
N LEU A 119 -2.46 -7.54 7.09
CA LEU A 119 -2.52 -8.62 6.10
C LEU A 119 -1.27 -8.59 5.22
N CYS A 120 -0.58 -9.72 5.08
CA CYS A 120 0.54 -9.85 4.17
C CYS A 120 0.48 -11.19 3.42
N LEU A 121 0.58 -11.14 2.10
CA LEU A 121 0.83 -12.32 1.26
C LEU A 121 2.21 -12.17 0.64
N GLN A 122 3.04 -13.20 0.79
CA GLN A 122 4.41 -13.22 0.29
C GLN A 122 4.71 -14.53 -0.41
N THR A 123 5.32 -14.46 -1.60
CA THR A 123 5.75 -15.66 -2.32
C THR A 123 6.94 -16.31 -1.63
N GLU A 124 6.80 -17.60 -1.34
CA GLU A 124 7.85 -18.52 -0.93
C GLU A 124 8.17 -19.50 -2.07
N ARG A 125 9.18 -20.37 -1.87
CA ARG A 125 9.65 -21.28 -2.92
C ARG A 125 8.57 -22.24 -3.45
N THR A 126 7.68 -22.71 -2.58
CA THR A 126 6.66 -23.74 -2.89
C THR A 126 5.28 -23.40 -2.33
N SER A 127 5.10 -22.18 -1.85
CA SER A 127 3.89 -21.72 -1.20
C SER A 127 3.77 -20.20 -1.29
N ILE A 128 2.60 -19.69 -0.95
CA ILE A 128 2.38 -18.28 -0.62
C ILE A 128 2.14 -18.25 0.89
N LYS A 129 3.02 -17.56 1.62
CA LYS A 129 2.85 -17.33 3.04
C LYS A 129 1.84 -16.22 3.24
N LEU A 130 0.78 -16.51 3.97
CA LEU A 130 -0.28 -15.58 4.31
C LEU A 130 -0.21 -15.30 5.80
N SER A 131 0.06 -14.05 6.16
CA SER A 131 0.14 -13.58 7.54
C SER A 131 -0.97 -12.59 7.85
N PHE A 132 -1.58 -12.71 9.03
CA PHE A 132 -2.68 -11.87 9.48
C PHE A 132 -2.58 -11.56 10.98
N SER A 133 -2.99 -10.36 11.38
CA SER A 133 -3.18 -9.97 12.78
C SER A 133 -4.33 -8.98 12.92
N ASP A 134 -5.00 -9.01 14.07
CA ASP A 134 -5.98 -8.01 14.53
C ASP A 134 -5.34 -6.82 15.25
N HIS A 135 -4.00 -6.76 15.29
CA HIS A 135 -3.20 -5.67 15.86
C HIS A 135 -2.22 -5.14 14.82
N GLY A 136 -2.74 -4.59 13.72
CA GLY A 136 -1.96 -3.92 12.69
C GLY A 136 -1.50 -2.52 13.09
N GLY A 137 -0.88 -1.81 12.13
CA GLY A 137 -0.52 -0.41 12.28
C GLY A 137 0.93 -0.19 12.68
N MET A 138 1.17 0.94 13.35
CA MET A 138 2.53 1.34 13.76
C MET A 138 3.15 0.40 14.79
N ASP A 139 2.32 -0.25 15.61
CA ASP A 139 2.78 -1.08 16.74
C ASP A 139 2.92 -2.56 16.36
N ILE A 140 2.76 -2.92 15.08
CA ILE A 140 2.87 -4.33 14.64
C ILE A 140 4.25 -4.92 14.93
N GLU A 141 5.32 -4.11 14.86
CA GLU A 141 6.69 -4.57 15.10
C GLU A 141 6.88 -5.05 16.55
N GLU A 142 6.15 -4.45 17.49
CA GLU A 142 6.16 -4.81 18.91
C GLU A 142 5.21 -5.98 19.23
N ASN A 143 4.25 -6.25 18.35
CA ASN A 143 3.21 -7.27 18.50
C ASN A 143 3.37 -8.43 17.51
N TRP A 144 4.60 -8.76 17.11
CA TRP A 144 4.87 -9.81 16.13
C TRP A 144 4.40 -11.21 16.59
N ASP A 145 4.34 -11.44 17.89
CA ASP A 145 3.76 -12.64 18.52
C ASP A 145 2.26 -12.82 18.23
N ARG A 146 1.56 -11.74 17.87
CA ARG A 146 0.14 -11.75 17.48
C ARG A 146 -0.07 -11.99 15.99
N VAL A 147 0.99 -12.06 15.19
CA VAL A 147 0.89 -12.36 13.76
C VAL A 147 0.79 -13.86 13.57
N ARG A 148 -0.34 -14.31 13.03
CA ARG A 148 -0.55 -15.71 12.64
C ARG A 148 -0.25 -15.88 11.17
N SER A 149 0.31 -17.02 10.82
CA SER A 149 0.62 -17.34 9.42
C SER A 149 0.15 -18.72 9.03
N VAL A 150 -0.27 -18.86 7.78
CA VAL A 150 -0.53 -20.13 7.12
C VAL A 150 0.21 -20.13 5.78
N GLU A 151 0.57 -21.31 5.29
CA GLU A 151 1.15 -21.46 3.97
C GLU A 151 0.11 -22.06 3.02
N ILE A 152 -0.10 -21.41 1.89
CA ILE A 152 -0.94 -21.92 0.81
C ILE A 152 -0.02 -22.54 -0.24
N PRO A 153 0.01 -23.87 -0.41
CA PRO A 153 0.85 -24.52 -1.41
C PRO A 153 0.57 -24.00 -2.82
N THR A 154 1.58 -24.01 -3.68
CA THR A 154 1.40 -23.62 -5.08
C THR A 154 0.26 -24.42 -5.76
N GLY A 155 -0.67 -23.71 -6.40
CA GLY A 155 -1.84 -24.31 -7.06
C GLY A 155 -3.00 -24.64 -6.13
N ALA A 156 -2.87 -24.41 -4.82
CA ALA A 156 -3.97 -24.50 -3.87
C ALA A 156 -4.64 -23.12 -3.69
N ILE A 157 -5.87 -23.14 -3.16
CA ILE A 157 -6.63 -21.93 -2.82
C ILE A 157 -6.75 -21.77 -1.30
N PRO A 158 -6.89 -20.54 -0.77
CA PRO A 158 -7.13 -20.28 0.64
C PRO A 158 -8.61 -20.48 1.00
N ASP A 159 -9.06 -21.73 1.09
CA ASP A 159 -10.41 -22.05 1.57
C ASP A 159 -10.60 -21.74 3.07
N ALA A 160 -11.86 -21.84 3.53
CA ALA A 160 -12.23 -21.58 4.92
C ALA A 160 -11.41 -22.39 5.93
N ALA A 161 -11.10 -23.65 5.63
CA ALA A 161 -10.33 -24.52 6.53
C ALA A 161 -8.89 -24.03 6.67
N ARG A 162 -8.27 -23.60 5.57
CA ARG A 162 -6.92 -23.03 5.55
C ARG A 162 -6.85 -21.66 6.18
N LEU A 163 -7.91 -20.86 6.10
CA LEU A 163 -7.97 -19.52 6.69
C LEU A 163 -8.39 -19.51 8.16
N ALA A 164 -9.05 -20.56 8.65
CA ALA A 164 -9.51 -20.65 10.04
C ALA A 164 -8.45 -20.31 11.11
N PRO A 165 -7.17 -20.74 11.01
CA PRO A 165 -6.15 -20.38 11.99
C PRO A 165 -5.90 -18.87 12.11
N LEU A 166 -6.13 -18.12 11.02
CA LEU A 166 -5.93 -16.68 10.97
C LEU A 166 -7.10 -15.91 11.59
N ILE A 167 -8.33 -16.29 11.25
CA ILE A 167 -9.52 -15.46 11.53
C ILE A 167 -10.43 -16.00 12.65
N SER A 168 -10.15 -17.19 13.18
CA SER A 168 -10.99 -17.86 14.20
C SER A 168 -11.11 -17.13 15.54
N THR A 169 -10.26 -16.14 15.83
CA THR A 169 -10.36 -15.32 17.05
C THR A 169 -11.09 -14.00 16.84
N LEU A 170 -11.45 -13.66 15.60
CA LEU A 170 -12.20 -12.45 15.29
C LEU A 170 -13.66 -12.56 15.72
N GLN A 171 -14.36 -11.44 15.80
CA GLN A 171 -15.81 -11.43 16.01
C GLN A 171 -16.53 -12.15 14.85
N LEU A 172 -17.59 -12.93 15.14
CA LEU A 172 -18.24 -13.80 14.15
C LEU A 172 -18.83 -13.00 12.98
N GLU A 173 -19.26 -11.78 13.25
CA GLU A 173 -19.92 -10.86 12.34
C GLU A 173 -18.97 -10.37 11.22
N ILE A 174 -17.68 -10.20 11.54
CA ILE A 174 -16.68 -9.67 10.59
C ILE A 174 -15.90 -10.77 9.85
N ARG A 175 -15.91 -12.01 10.36
CA ARG A 175 -15.16 -13.13 9.75
C ARG A 175 -15.48 -13.34 8.27
N PRO A 176 -16.76 -13.37 7.83
CA PRO A 176 -17.06 -13.61 6.42
C PRO A 176 -16.52 -12.51 5.49
N ALA A 177 -16.54 -11.25 5.95
CA ALA A 177 -16.02 -10.11 5.19
C ALA A 177 -14.50 -10.22 5.04
N ILE A 178 -13.78 -10.54 6.13
CA ILE A 178 -12.32 -10.69 6.13
C ILE A 178 -11.90 -11.92 5.34
N GLU A 179 -12.59 -13.05 5.49
CA GLU A 179 -12.31 -14.27 4.72
C GLU A 179 -12.42 -14.02 3.21
N LYS A 180 -13.55 -13.44 2.78
CA LYS A 180 -13.78 -13.08 1.38
C LYS A 180 -12.74 -12.10 0.86
N PHE A 181 -12.31 -11.14 1.69
CA PHE A 181 -11.28 -10.18 1.34
C PHE A 181 -9.92 -10.83 1.14
N ILE A 182 -9.53 -11.74 2.04
CA ILE A 182 -8.28 -12.49 1.95
C ILE A 182 -8.27 -13.36 0.69
N GLN A 183 -9.36 -14.08 0.42
CA GLN A 183 -9.52 -14.91 -0.78
C GLN A 183 -9.44 -14.07 -2.07
N ALA A 184 -10.12 -12.93 -2.11
CA ALA A 184 -10.07 -12.03 -3.25
C ALA A 184 -8.67 -11.44 -3.46
N THR A 185 -7.99 -11.04 -2.37
CA THR A 185 -6.62 -10.52 -2.42
C THR A 185 -5.65 -11.59 -2.92
N PHE A 186 -5.79 -12.84 -2.48
CA PHE A 186 -5.00 -13.97 -2.97
C PHE A 186 -5.20 -14.21 -4.47
N ALA A 187 -6.45 -14.17 -4.95
CA ALA A 187 -6.74 -14.31 -6.37
C ALA A 187 -6.08 -13.20 -7.22
N VAL A 188 -6.08 -11.96 -6.73
CA VAL A 188 -5.38 -10.85 -7.39
C VAL A 188 -3.86 -11.02 -7.33
N PHE A 189 -3.34 -11.48 -6.19
CA PHE A 189 -1.92 -11.76 -5.99
C PHE A 189 -1.40 -12.72 -7.06
N GLU A 190 -2.10 -13.83 -7.28
CA GLU A 190 -1.74 -14.80 -8.32
C GLU A 190 -1.99 -14.28 -9.75
N ASP A 191 -3.11 -13.58 -10.00
CA ASP A 191 -3.48 -13.11 -11.34
C ASP A 191 -2.49 -12.11 -11.95
N LEU A 192 -1.92 -11.27 -11.09
CA LEU A 192 -1.01 -10.19 -11.44
C LEU A 192 0.46 -10.51 -11.18
N ASP A 193 0.77 -11.75 -10.77
CA ASP A 193 2.13 -12.20 -10.46
C ASP A 193 2.81 -11.29 -9.40
N PHE A 194 2.07 -10.98 -8.33
CA PHE A 194 2.64 -10.34 -7.14
C PHE A 194 3.63 -11.29 -6.47
N THR A 195 4.66 -10.70 -5.87
CA THR A 195 5.63 -11.37 -4.99
C THR A 195 5.45 -10.96 -3.54
N LEU A 196 4.85 -9.79 -3.31
CA LEU A 196 4.43 -9.28 -2.01
C LEU A 196 3.20 -8.39 -2.18
N ILE A 197 2.19 -8.57 -1.33
CA ILE A 197 1.22 -7.52 -1.03
C ILE A 197 1.06 -7.45 0.49
N GLU A 198 1.27 -6.28 1.06
CA GLU A 198 1.25 -6.02 2.49
C GLU A 198 0.34 -4.82 2.74
N MET A 199 -0.65 -4.99 3.61
CA MET A 199 -1.57 -3.95 4.04
C MET A 199 -1.39 -3.77 5.55
N ASN A 200 -0.65 -2.73 5.92
CA ASN A 200 -0.30 -2.45 7.30
C ASN A 200 -0.42 -0.94 7.61
N PRO A 201 -1.61 -0.45 7.99
CA PRO A 201 -2.82 -1.21 8.33
C PRO A 201 -3.88 -1.25 7.21
N PHE A 202 -4.86 -2.14 7.38
CA PHE A 202 -6.20 -1.97 6.81
C PHE A 202 -7.24 -1.96 7.93
N THR A 203 -8.40 -1.36 7.70
CA THR A 203 -9.54 -1.32 8.63
C THR A 203 -10.79 -1.89 7.98
N LEU A 204 -11.87 -2.00 8.74
CA LEU A 204 -13.23 -2.06 8.19
C LEU A 204 -13.84 -0.66 8.25
N ASP A 205 -14.53 -0.25 7.19
CA ASP A 205 -15.28 1.01 7.18
C ASP A 205 -16.60 0.89 7.96
N SER A 206 -17.39 1.96 8.01
CA SER A 206 -18.69 1.97 8.71
C SER A 206 -19.71 0.98 8.15
N ALA A 207 -19.53 0.49 6.92
CA ALA A 207 -20.35 -0.54 6.30
C ALA A 207 -19.78 -1.95 6.49
N GLY A 208 -18.67 -2.10 7.23
CA GLY A 208 -17.98 -3.37 7.43
C GLY A 208 -17.15 -3.82 6.24
N ALA A 209 -16.92 -2.96 5.24
CA ALA A 209 -16.12 -3.28 4.07
C ALA A 209 -14.62 -3.07 4.36
N PRO A 210 -13.73 -3.97 3.92
CA PRO A 210 -12.29 -3.80 4.05
C PRO A 210 -11.79 -2.54 3.33
N PHE A 211 -11.00 -1.74 4.05
CA PHE A 211 -10.39 -0.50 3.60
C PHE A 211 -8.88 -0.53 3.90
N PRO A 212 -8.01 -0.74 2.90
CA PRO A 212 -6.56 -0.63 3.06
C PRO A 212 -6.14 0.83 3.30
N LEU A 213 -5.62 1.13 4.50
CA LEU A 213 -5.11 2.46 4.87
C LEU A 213 -3.68 2.65 4.36
N ASP A 214 -2.87 1.60 4.45
CA ASP A 214 -1.58 1.48 3.78
C ASP A 214 -1.54 0.24 2.89
N CYS A 215 -0.80 0.31 1.78
CA CYS A 215 -0.60 -0.83 0.90
C CYS A 215 0.77 -0.78 0.21
N ARG A 216 1.57 -1.81 0.44
CA ARG A 216 2.83 -2.06 -0.24
C ARG A 216 2.67 -3.24 -1.18
N GLY A 217 3.15 -3.08 -2.41
CA GLY A 217 3.12 -4.13 -3.43
C GLY A 217 4.49 -4.35 -4.06
N GLU A 218 4.78 -5.60 -4.39
CA GLU A 218 5.92 -6.00 -5.21
C GLU A 218 5.46 -6.98 -6.29
N LEU A 219 5.86 -6.77 -7.53
CA LEU A 219 5.53 -7.63 -8.69
C LEU A 219 6.77 -8.39 -9.17
N ASP A 220 6.58 -9.51 -9.85
CA ASP A 220 7.65 -10.14 -10.63
C ASP A 220 7.85 -9.38 -11.95
N ASP A 221 8.95 -8.65 -12.08
CA ASP A 221 9.28 -7.86 -13.27
C ASP A 221 9.43 -8.74 -14.52
N THR A 222 9.79 -10.01 -14.33
CA THR A 222 9.93 -10.98 -15.43
C THR A 222 8.58 -11.46 -15.97
N ALA A 223 7.48 -11.28 -15.24
CA ALA A 223 6.13 -11.65 -15.66
C ALA A 223 5.42 -10.54 -16.47
N SER A 224 6.11 -9.42 -16.71
CA SER A 224 5.54 -8.26 -17.43
C SER A 224 4.96 -8.62 -18.80
N PHE A 225 5.57 -9.55 -19.55
CA PHE A 225 5.06 -10.00 -20.86
C PHE A 225 3.65 -10.61 -20.78
N LYS A 226 3.31 -11.27 -19.66
CA LYS A 226 2.02 -11.93 -19.41
C LYS A 226 1.01 -10.93 -18.83
N SER A 227 1.45 -10.11 -17.88
CA SER A 227 0.54 -9.36 -17.02
C SER A 227 0.45 -7.86 -17.32
N ALA A 228 1.28 -7.31 -18.23
CA ALA A 228 1.23 -5.90 -18.61
C ALA A 228 -0.14 -5.44 -19.14
N LYS A 229 -0.86 -6.28 -19.90
CA LYS A 229 -2.22 -5.95 -20.37
C LYS A 229 -3.20 -5.81 -19.21
N LYS A 230 -3.05 -6.64 -18.18
CA LYS A 230 -3.88 -6.65 -16.98
C LYS A 230 -3.60 -5.44 -16.09
N MET A 231 -2.33 -5.07 -15.95
CA MET A 231 -1.87 -3.94 -15.13
C MET A 231 -2.22 -2.56 -15.73
N GLY A 232 -2.58 -2.51 -17.01
CA GLY A 232 -2.82 -1.27 -17.76
C GLY A 232 -1.52 -0.64 -18.27
N ARG A 233 -1.59 0.11 -19.39
CA ARG A 233 -0.43 0.71 -20.09
C ARG A 233 0.38 1.76 -19.30
N HIS A 234 0.07 1.97 -18.02
CA HIS A 234 0.85 2.90 -17.20
C HIS A 234 2.15 2.21 -16.80
N ARG A 235 3.28 2.80 -17.19
CA ARG A 235 4.59 2.42 -16.66
C ARG A 235 4.51 2.54 -15.13
N ILE A 236 4.44 1.39 -14.46
CA ILE A 236 4.63 1.27 -13.02
C ILE A 236 5.91 2.04 -12.70
N SER A 237 5.77 3.16 -12.01
CA SER A 237 6.86 4.11 -11.84
C SER A 237 7.86 3.50 -10.87
N VAL A 238 9.07 3.26 -11.37
CA VAL A 238 10.10 2.52 -10.64
C VAL A 238 11.10 3.49 -10.03
N THR A 239 11.30 3.31 -8.72
CA THR A 239 12.43 3.81 -7.92
C THR A 239 12.41 5.28 -7.51
N PHE A 240 12.52 5.48 -6.19
CA PHE A 240 13.14 6.66 -5.60
C PHE A 240 14.60 6.70 -6.07
N TRP A 241 15.05 7.81 -6.64
CA TRP A 241 16.45 7.98 -6.99
C TRP A 241 17.20 8.50 -5.76
N PRO A 242 17.97 7.68 -5.03
CA PRO A 242 18.80 8.22 -3.96
C PRO A 242 19.81 9.18 -4.58
N TYR A 243 19.97 10.35 -3.97
CA TYR A 243 21.20 11.10 -4.19
C TYR A 243 22.32 10.24 -3.64
N HIS A 244 23.18 9.73 -4.53
CA HIS A 244 24.51 9.36 -4.09
C HIS A 244 25.19 10.65 -3.65
N VAL A 245 25.17 10.93 -2.35
CA VAL A 245 26.15 11.84 -1.78
C VAL A 245 27.48 11.13 -2.00
N ILE A 246 28.17 11.49 -3.08
CA ILE A 246 29.59 11.20 -3.21
C ILE A 246 30.24 11.97 -2.07
N THR A 247 30.39 11.33 -0.91
CA THR A 247 31.31 11.78 0.11
C THR A 247 32.71 11.64 -0.48
N ARG A 248 33.14 12.64 -1.25
CA ARG A 248 34.57 12.87 -1.45
C ARG A 248 35.13 13.12 -0.06
N SER A 249 35.68 12.08 0.56
CA SER A 249 36.52 12.25 1.73
C SER A 249 37.73 13.08 1.28
N LEU A 250 37.63 14.40 1.45
CA LEU A 250 38.81 15.24 1.47
C LEU A 250 39.55 14.85 2.75
N ARG A 251 40.47 13.90 2.64
CA ARG A 251 41.52 13.74 3.66
C ARG A 251 42.28 15.07 3.70
N PRO A 252 42.51 15.67 4.87
CA PRO A 252 43.50 16.73 4.98
C PRO A 252 44.85 16.13 4.62
N LEU A 253 45.51 16.68 3.60
CA LEU A 253 46.93 16.47 3.41
C LEU A 253 47.62 17.14 4.60
N LEU A 254 48.14 16.30 5.49
CA LEU A 254 49.11 16.70 6.50
C LEU A 254 50.29 17.36 5.80
N GLY A 255 50.57 18.61 6.18
CA GLY A 255 51.83 19.31 5.99
C GLY A 255 52.31 19.79 7.34
#